data_AF-A0A1V6E1F8-F1
#
_entry.id   AF-A0A1V6E1F8-F1
#
_cell.length_a   1.000
_cell.length_b   1.000
_cell.length_c   1.000
_cell.angle_alpha   90.00
_cell.angle_beta   90.00
_cell.angle_gamma   90.00
#
_symmetry.space_group_name_H-M   'P 1'
#
loop_
_entity.id
_entity.type
_entity.pdbx_description
1 polymer ?
#
loop_
_entity_poly.entity_id
_entity_poly.type
_entity_poly.pdbx_seq_one_letter_code
_entity_poly.pdbx_strand_id
1 'polypeptide(L)'
;MDTISSRENNSILPLAGVIVGVLALILAAVSLVKVSNANKQIALMEEKVMRIDSIESQAVNAAASAEKANADLRKLQGSMQDAVNQIGTMIGDVKASVAKLEEAQKAHPVAGKGGKGGAPAVAGPGEYIVKKGDIGTSIARANGCSVGDLVAVNPGVNFNRLAVGQKLKLPAKK
;
A
#
# COMPACT_ATOMS: atom_id res chain seq x y z
N MET A 1 -102.21 -1.68 -69.46
CA MET A 1 -101.38 -0.51 -69.77
C MET A 1 -101.66 0.48 -68.66
N ASP A 2 -100.84 0.67 -67.64
CA ASP A 2 -99.42 0.44 -67.49
C ASP A 2 -99.10 0.28 -65.99
N THR A 3 -98.24 -0.68 -65.68
CA THR A 3 -97.57 -0.77 -64.38
C THR A 3 -96.53 0.34 -64.31
N ILE A 4 -96.83 1.43 -63.60
CA ILE A 4 -95.83 2.45 -63.29
C ILE A 4 -94.88 1.84 -62.24
N SER A 5 -93.70 1.45 -62.73
CA SER A 5 -92.58 1.01 -61.92
C SER A 5 -92.21 2.10 -60.91
N SER A 6 -92.41 1.80 -59.62
CA SER A 6 -91.79 2.56 -58.54
C SER A 6 -90.28 2.40 -58.66
N ARG A 7 -89.63 3.40 -59.25
CA ARG A 7 -88.17 3.47 -59.35
C ARG A 7 -87.63 3.86 -57.97
N GLU A 8 -87.32 2.87 -57.14
CA GLU A 8 -86.62 3.06 -55.87
C GLU A 8 -85.24 3.68 -56.11
N ASN A 9 -85.10 4.97 -55.81
CA ASN A 9 -83.86 5.71 -55.82
C ASN A 9 -83.14 5.53 -54.47
N ASN A 10 -82.51 4.36 -54.28
CA ASN A 10 -81.74 4.10 -53.07
C ASN A 10 -80.36 4.80 -53.20
N SER A 11 -80.22 5.94 -52.53
CA SER A 11 -79.07 6.82 -52.68
C SER A 11 -77.81 6.19 -52.07
N ILE A 12 -76.91 5.69 -52.92
CA ILE A 12 -75.67 5.00 -52.54
C ILE A 12 -74.56 5.97 -52.08
N LEU A 13 -74.71 7.27 -52.38
CA LEU A 13 -73.77 8.34 -52.02
C LEU A 13 -73.53 8.51 -50.51
N PRO A 14 -74.56 8.63 -49.65
CA PRO A 14 -74.35 8.71 -48.20
C PRO A 14 -73.70 7.43 -47.64
N LEU A 15 -74.06 6.26 -48.17
CA LEU A 15 -73.48 4.98 -47.76
C LEU A 15 -71.99 4.88 -48.17
N ALA A 16 -71.65 5.33 -49.37
CA ALA A 16 -70.26 5.39 -49.84
C ALA A 16 -69.39 6.34 -48.98
N GLY A 17 -69.93 7.49 -48.58
CA GLY A 17 -69.25 8.42 -47.67
C GLY A 17 -68.98 7.82 -46.29
N VAL A 18 -69.95 7.08 -45.73
CA VAL A 18 -69.78 6.36 -44.45
C VAL A 18 -68.71 5.28 -44.57
N ILE A 19 -68.71 4.50 -45.66
CA ILE A 19 -67.71 3.43 -45.87
C ILE A 19 -66.30 4.02 -45.96
N VAL A 20 -66.11 5.10 -46.72
CA VAL A 20 -64.80 5.78 -46.84
C VAL A 20 -64.37 6.37 -45.49
N GLY A 21 -65.29 6.97 -44.74
CA GLY A 21 -65.02 7.50 -43.40
C GLY A 21 -64.57 6.41 -42.42
N VAL A 22 -65.23 5.25 -42.42
CA VAL A 22 -64.87 4.11 -41.58
C VAL A 22 -63.48 3.56 -41.96
N LEU A 23 -63.19 3.43 -43.25
CA LEU A 23 -61.86 2.98 -43.72
C LEU A 23 -60.75 3.96 -43.31
N ALA A 24 -60.99 5.27 -43.42
CA ALA A 24 -60.03 6.30 -42.99
C ALA A 24 -59.76 6.22 -41.48
N LEU A 25 -60.81 6.00 -40.68
CA LEU A 25 -60.70 5.87 -39.23
C LEU A 25 -59.91 4.61 -38.83
N ILE A 26 -60.16 3.48 -39.50
CA ILE A 26 -59.40 2.24 -39.27
C ILE A 26 -57.91 2.44 -39.62
N LEU A 27 -57.62 3.08 -40.75
CA LEU A 27 -56.23 3.37 -41.15
C LEU A 27 -55.54 4.30 -40.15
N ALA A 28 -56.23 5.32 -39.64
CA ALA A 28 -55.73 6.23 -38.62
C ALA A 28 -55.47 5.52 -37.28
N ALA A 29 -56.33 4.58 -36.88
CA ALA A 29 -56.14 3.79 -35.67
C ALA A 29 -54.92 2.86 -35.80
N VAL A 30 -54.75 2.19 -36.95
CA VAL A 30 -53.61 1.30 -37.21
C VAL A 30 -52.29 2.08 -37.26
N SER A 31 -52.27 3.27 -37.87
CA SER A 31 -51.07 4.11 -37.90
C SER A 31 -50.70 4.62 -36.52
N LEU A 32 -51.69 5.03 -35.70
CA LEU A 32 -51.47 5.47 -34.33
C LEU A 32 -50.88 4.37 -33.44
N VAL A 33 -51.37 3.13 -33.56
CA VAL A 33 -50.82 1.98 -32.82
C VAL A 33 -49.37 1.71 -33.22
N LYS A 34 -49.05 1.75 -34.51
CA LYS A 34 -47.66 1.60 -34.99
C LYS A 34 -46.75 2.72 -34.48
N VAL A 35 -47.22 3.97 -34.49
CA VAL A 35 -46.48 5.12 -33.94
C VAL A 35 -46.25 4.97 -32.43
N SER A 36 -47.25 4.51 -31.68
CA SER A 36 -47.09 4.23 -30.24
C SER A 36 -46.03 3.16 -29.98
N ASN A 37 -46.03 2.09 -30.76
CA ASN A 37 -45.01 1.04 -30.65
C ASN A 37 -43.62 1.53 -31.05
N ALA A 38 -43.51 2.36 -32.09
CA ALA A 38 -42.25 3.00 -32.48
C ALA A 38 -41.71 3.93 -31.37
N ASN A 39 -42.56 4.74 -30.74
CA ASN A 39 -42.17 5.60 -29.62
C ASN A 39 -41.69 4.79 -28.41
N LYS A 40 -42.32 3.66 -28.09
CA LYS A 40 -41.85 2.74 -27.03
C LYS A 40 -40.48 2.16 -27.35
N GLN A 41 -40.23 1.77 -28.61
CA GLN A 41 -38.92 1.28 -29.06
C GLN A 41 -37.85 2.37 -28.97
N ILE A 42 -38.17 3.61 -29.34
CA ILE A 42 -37.26 4.76 -29.24
C ILE A 42 -36.88 5.03 -27.77
N ALA A 43 -37.85 5.02 -26.85
CA ALA A 43 -37.57 5.18 -25.43
C ALA A 43 -36.66 4.07 -24.86
N LEU A 44 -36.85 2.83 -25.33
CA LEU A 44 -35.96 1.70 -24.98
C LEU A 44 -34.55 1.86 -25.59
N MET A 45 -34.43 2.49 -26.76
CA MET A 45 -33.12 2.77 -27.37
C MET A 45 -32.38 3.88 -26.62
N GLU A 46 -33.07 4.90 -26.13
CA GLU A 46 -32.49 5.99 -25.33
C GLU A 46 -31.84 5.47 -24.03
N GLU A 47 -32.49 4.50 -23.35
CA GLU A 47 -31.90 3.82 -22.19
C GLU A 47 -30.64 3.02 -22.55
N LYS A 48 -30.64 2.33 -23.69
CA LYS A 48 -29.47 1.56 -24.15
C LYS A 48 -28.29 2.46 -24.53
N VAL A 49 -28.55 3.62 -25.13
CA VAL A 49 -27.50 4.60 -25.49
C VAL A 49 -26.81 5.13 -24.24
N MET A 50 -27.57 5.48 -23.19
CA MET A 50 -26.97 5.90 -21.91
C MET A 50 -26.06 4.83 -21.28
N ARG A 51 -26.40 3.55 -21.41
CA ARG A 51 -25.53 2.46 -20.94
C ARG A 51 -24.26 2.34 -21.77
N ILE A 52 -24.33 2.61 -23.07
CA ILE A 52 -23.16 2.57 -23.97
C ILE A 52 -22.17 3.68 -23.59
N ASP A 53 -22.62 4.90 -23.32
CA ASP A 53 -21.74 6.00 -22.89
C ASP A 53 -21.03 5.67 -21.56
N SER A 54 -21.74 5.04 -20.63
CA SER A 54 -21.14 4.58 -19.37
C SER A 54 -20.12 3.47 -19.59
N ILE A 55 -20.35 2.55 -20.53
CA ILE A 55 -19.41 1.46 -20.85
C ILE A 55 -18.16 2.03 -21.53
N GLU A 56 -18.31 2.99 -22.45
CA GLU A 56 -17.19 3.67 -23.09
C GLU A 56 -16.32 4.41 -22.07
N SER A 57 -16.95 5.16 -21.15
CA SER A 57 -16.24 5.82 -20.04
C SER A 57 -15.49 4.82 -19.15
N GLN A 58 -16.13 3.70 -18.79
CA GLN A 58 -15.49 2.63 -18.02
C GLN A 58 -14.31 2.01 -18.78
N ALA A 59 -14.44 1.79 -20.10
CA ALA A 59 -13.38 1.22 -20.93
C ALA A 59 -12.18 2.15 -21.04
N VAL A 60 -12.39 3.47 -21.20
CA VAL A 60 -11.30 4.47 -21.23
C VAL A 60 -10.56 4.52 -19.89
N ASN A 61 -11.31 4.51 -18.78
CA ASN A 61 -10.71 4.49 -17.44
C ASN A 61 -9.94 3.19 -17.17
N ALA A 62 -10.49 2.05 -17.61
CA ALA A 62 -9.82 0.76 -17.51
C ALA A 62 -8.52 0.74 -18.34
N ALA A 63 -8.55 1.24 -19.58
CA ALA A 63 -7.37 1.35 -20.43
C ALA A 63 -6.30 2.26 -19.81
N ALA A 64 -6.68 3.42 -19.27
CA ALA A 64 -5.76 4.32 -18.57
C ALA A 64 -5.14 3.67 -17.32
N SER A 65 -5.93 2.89 -16.58
CA SER A 65 -5.45 2.14 -15.41
C SER A 65 -4.47 1.03 -15.80
N ALA A 66 -4.71 0.34 -16.93
CA ALA A 66 -3.82 -0.69 -17.45
C ALA A 66 -2.49 -0.11 -17.93
N GLU A 67 -2.50 1.06 -18.59
CA GLU A 67 -1.28 1.73 -19.02
C GLU A 67 -0.43 2.20 -17.82
N LYS A 68 -1.10 2.72 -16.78
CA LYS A 68 -0.45 3.07 -15.51
C LYS A 68 0.17 1.84 -14.84
N ALA A 69 -0.57 0.73 -14.78
CA ALA A 69 -0.07 -0.52 -14.21
C ALA A 69 1.16 -1.05 -14.97
N ASN A 70 1.15 -0.99 -16.30
CA ASN A 70 2.31 -1.34 -17.13
C ASN A 70 3.52 -0.43 -16.88
N ALA A 71 3.29 0.88 -16.72
CA ALA A 71 4.35 1.83 -16.40
C ALA A 71 4.96 1.57 -15.01
N ASP A 72 4.12 1.25 -14.02
CA ASP A 72 4.57 0.95 -12.66
C ASP A 72 5.33 -0.38 -12.61
N LEU A 73 4.93 -1.41 -13.37
CA LEU A 73 5.69 -2.65 -13.51
C LEU A 73 7.09 -2.43 -14.08
N ARG A 74 7.22 -1.57 -15.10
CA ARG A 74 8.53 -1.22 -15.69
C ARG A 74 9.42 -0.50 -14.70
N LYS A 75 8.87 0.44 -13.93
CA LYS A 75 9.61 1.14 -12.86
C LYS A 75 10.03 0.17 -11.76
N LEU A 76 9.14 -0.72 -11.35
CA LEU A 76 9.42 -1.73 -10.34
C LEU A 76 10.57 -2.64 -10.80
N GLN A 77 10.52 -3.10 -12.05
CA GLN A 77 11.59 -3.91 -12.64
C GLN A 77 12.94 -3.18 -12.64
N GLY A 78 12.97 -1.90 -13.01
CA GLY A 78 14.19 -1.08 -12.94
C GLY A 78 14.71 -0.95 -11.51
N SER A 79 13.82 -0.56 -10.58
CA SER A 79 14.16 -0.38 -9.16
C SER A 79 14.65 -1.68 -8.50
N MET A 80 14.10 -2.83 -8.91
CA MET A 80 14.55 -4.13 -8.43
C MET A 80 15.98 -4.43 -8.91
N GLN A 81 16.30 -4.14 -10.17
CA GLN A 81 17.67 -4.32 -10.68
C GLN A 81 18.66 -3.42 -9.94
N ASP A 82 18.28 -2.17 -9.68
CA ASP A 82 19.10 -1.22 -8.92
C ASP A 82 19.30 -1.69 -7.48
N ALA A 83 18.25 -2.18 -6.83
CA ALA A 83 18.32 -2.74 -5.49
C ALA A 83 19.22 -3.98 -5.43
N VAL A 84 19.14 -4.87 -6.42
CA VAL A 84 20.02 -6.05 -6.52
C VAL A 84 21.48 -5.62 -6.69
N ASN A 85 21.76 -4.62 -7.54
CA ASN A 85 23.11 -4.09 -7.71
C ASN A 85 23.65 -3.47 -6.40
N GLN A 86 22.82 -2.72 -5.69
CA GLN A 86 23.16 -2.11 -4.41
C GLN A 86 23.41 -3.16 -3.31
N ILE A 87 22.63 -4.24 -3.28
CA ILE A 87 22.89 -5.38 -2.39
C ILE A 87 24.26 -5.99 -2.72
N GLY A 88 24.58 -6.15 -4.00
CA GLY A 88 25.89 -6.62 -4.45
C GLY A 88 27.05 -5.77 -3.92
N THR A 89 26.93 -4.44 -3.99
CA THR A 89 27.97 -3.54 -3.47
C THR A 89 28.10 -3.64 -1.95
N MET A 90 26.98 -3.63 -1.22
CA MET A 90 26.97 -3.77 0.24
C MET A 90 27.59 -5.10 0.70
N ILE A 91 27.31 -6.21 0.00
CA ILE A 91 27.93 -7.52 0.29
C ILE A 91 29.44 -7.45 0.05
N GLY A 92 29.88 -6.78 -1.03
CA GLY A 92 31.29 -6.54 -1.31
C GLY A 92 31.99 -5.77 -0.17
N ASP A 93 31.36 -4.69 0.29
CA ASP A 93 31.88 -3.85 1.37
C ASP A 93 31.95 -4.60 2.71
N VAL A 94 30.91 -5.39 3.03
CA VAL A 94 30.91 -6.24 4.22
C VAL A 94 32.02 -7.28 4.14
N LYS A 95 32.18 -7.96 2.99
CA LYS A 95 33.26 -8.95 2.80
C LYS A 95 34.64 -8.30 2.95
N ALA A 96 34.84 -7.11 2.39
CA ALA A 96 36.08 -6.36 2.52
C ALA A 96 36.35 -5.93 3.98
N SER A 97 35.30 -5.53 4.69
CA SER A 97 35.37 -5.19 6.12
C SER A 97 35.71 -6.41 6.97
N VAL A 98 35.10 -7.56 6.71
CA VAL A 98 35.40 -8.83 7.38
C VAL A 98 36.84 -9.27 7.08
N ALA A 99 37.31 -9.17 5.84
CA ALA A 99 38.69 -9.48 5.49
C ALA A 99 39.70 -8.58 6.23
N LYS A 100 39.44 -7.26 6.30
CA LYS A 100 40.26 -6.32 7.08
C LYS A 100 40.23 -6.62 8.58
N LEU A 101 39.10 -7.05 9.12
CA LEU A 101 38.99 -7.45 10.52
C LEU A 101 39.72 -8.77 10.78
N GLU A 102 39.66 -9.73 9.85
CA GLU A 102 40.40 -11.00 9.94
C GLU A 102 41.91 -10.76 9.83
N GLU A 103 42.36 -9.87 8.96
CA GLU A 103 43.76 -9.44 8.88
C GLU A 103 44.19 -8.67 10.12
N ALA A 104 43.36 -7.78 10.68
CA ALA A 104 43.66 -7.09 11.94
C ALA A 104 43.69 -8.06 13.15
N GLN A 105 42.91 -9.14 13.10
CA GLN A 105 42.95 -10.20 14.11
C GLN A 105 44.17 -11.13 13.94
N LYS A 106 44.59 -11.44 12.70
CA LYS A 106 45.83 -12.19 12.41
C LYS A 106 47.08 -11.34 12.64
N ALA A 107 46.98 -10.03 12.50
CA ALA A 107 48.03 -9.04 12.76
C ALA A 107 47.92 -8.42 14.15
N HIS A 108 47.37 -9.14 15.14
CA HIS A 108 47.83 -8.95 16.51
C HIS A 108 49.19 -9.64 16.65
N PRO A 109 50.33 -8.92 16.57
CA PRO A 109 51.46 -9.34 17.36
C PRO A 109 50.97 -9.29 18.81
N VAL A 110 51.29 -10.33 19.58
CA VAL A 110 51.50 -10.21 21.02
C VAL A 110 52.63 -9.19 21.26
N ALA A 111 52.36 -7.92 21.02
CA ALA A 111 53.18 -6.79 21.39
C ALA A 111 52.49 -6.10 22.56
N GLY A 112 52.38 -6.85 23.66
CA GLY A 112 52.31 -6.26 24.98
C GLY A 112 53.63 -5.54 25.26
N LYS A 113 53.57 -4.20 25.29
CA LYS A 113 54.48 -3.33 26.03
C LYS A 113 53.63 -2.08 26.32
N GLY A 114 52.96 -1.95 27.46
CA GLY A 114 53.45 -2.03 28.83
C GLY A 114 53.56 -0.59 29.34
N GLY A 115 52.93 -0.16 30.44
CA GLY A 115 52.04 -0.84 31.36
C GLY A 115 51.73 0.09 32.54
N LYS A 116 50.90 -0.39 33.46
CA LYS A 116 51.24 -0.37 34.89
C LYS A 116 50.45 -1.48 35.57
N GLY A 117 51.18 -2.53 35.95
CA GLY A 117 50.65 -3.59 36.78
C GLY A 117 50.08 -3.07 38.09
N GLY A 118 49.30 -3.91 38.74
CA GLY A 118 49.08 -3.82 40.17
C GLY A 118 47.79 -4.50 40.54
N ALA A 119 47.92 -5.75 40.97
CA ALA A 119 46.96 -6.49 41.78
C ALA A 119 45.56 -6.71 41.18
N PRO A 120 44.85 -7.78 41.59
CA PRO A 120 43.41 -7.84 41.41
C PRO A 120 42.80 -6.54 41.95
N ALA A 121 41.87 -5.92 41.22
CA ALA A 121 41.11 -4.78 41.70
C ALA A 121 40.48 -5.18 43.05
N VAL A 122 41.01 -4.63 44.14
CA VAL A 122 40.49 -4.87 45.48
C VAL A 122 39.27 -3.96 45.64
N ALA A 123 38.16 -4.50 46.12
CA ALA A 123 36.99 -3.69 46.45
C ALA A 123 37.42 -2.62 47.47
N GLY A 124 37.30 -1.35 47.09
CA GLY A 124 37.51 -0.24 48.00
C GLY A 124 36.35 -0.14 48.99
N PRO A 125 36.47 0.69 50.04
CA PRO A 125 35.40 0.90 51.01
C PRO A 125 34.20 1.70 50.46
N GLY A 126 34.28 2.19 49.22
CA GLY A 126 33.22 2.96 48.59
C GLY A 126 32.14 2.05 47.99
N GLU A 127 30.89 2.22 48.44
CA GLU A 127 29.72 1.66 47.78
C GLU A 127 29.02 2.74 46.95
N TYR A 128 28.60 2.38 45.74
CA TYR A 128 27.78 3.22 44.88
C TYR A 128 26.36 2.68 44.80
N ILE A 129 25.38 3.53 45.11
CA ILE A 129 23.96 3.21 44.94
C ILE A 129 23.53 3.72 43.57
N VAL A 130 23.17 2.79 42.69
CA VAL A 130 22.70 3.09 41.33
C VAL A 130 21.47 3.99 41.39
N LYS A 131 21.50 5.10 40.66
CA LYS A 131 20.39 6.04 40.50
C LYS A 131 19.69 5.81 39.15
N LYS A 132 18.50 6.37 39.02
CA LYS A 132 17.71 6.29 37.78
C LYS A 132 18.50 6.91 36.63
N GLY A 133 18.76 6.13 35.58
CA GLY A 133 19.47 6.56 34.38
C GLY A 133 20.97 6.29 34.38
N ASP A 134 21.52 5.70 35.46
CA ASP A 134 22.92 5.31 35.49
C ASP A 134 23.18 4.09 34.60
N ILE A 135 24.30 4.14 33.90
CA ILE A 135 24.86 3.02 33.13
C ILE A 135 26.29 2.77 33.62
N GLY A 136 26.79 1.54 33.47
CA GLY A 136 28.10 1.15 34.02
C GLY A 136 29.26 2.05 33.58
N THR A 137 29.20 2.60 32.37
CA THR A 137 30.19 3.56 31.86
C THR A 137 30.11 4.92 32.56
N SER A 138 28.91 5.42 32.86
CA SER A 138 28.68 6.67 33.60
C SER A 138 29.13 6.56 35.04
N ILE A 139 28.84 5.43 35.70
CA ILE A 139 29.26 5.16 37.08
C ILE A 139 30.78 5.08 37.16
N ALA A 140 31.41 4.34 36.23
CA ALA A 140 32.86 4.22 36.18
C ALA A 140 33.54 5.57 35.97
N ARG A 141 33.04 6.39 35.04
CA ARG A 141 33.54 7.75 34.79
C ARG A 141 33.36 8.68 35.99
N ALA A 142 32.17 8.70 36.59
CA ALA A 142 31.87 9.55 37.74
C ALA A 142 32.74 9.19 38.96
N ASN A 143 33.07 7.90 39.12
CA ASN A 143 33.91 7.41 40.20
C ASN A 143 35.39 7.28 39.82
N GLY A 144 35.80 7.74 38.63
CA GLY A 144 37.20 7.75 38.18
C GLY A 144 37.85 6.36 38.13
N CYS A 145 37.08 5.30 37.84
CA CYS A 145 37.59 3.95 37.67
C CYS A 145 37.33 3.43 36.24
N SER A 146 38.00 2.34 35.85
CA SER A 146 37.70 1.68 34.58
C SER A 146 36.44 0.82 34.70
N VAL A 147 35.74 0.64 33.58
CA VAL A 147 34.57 -0.27 33.53
C VAL A 147 35.00 -1.71 33.81
N GLY A 148 36.20 -2.11 33.36
CA GLY A 148 36.76 -3.44 33.61
C GLY A 148 36.98 -3.70 35.10
N ASP A 149 37.54 -2.72 35.83
CA ASP A 149 37.74 -2.85 37.28
C ASP A 149 36.42 -2.90 38.04
N LEU A 150 35.43 -2.10 37.61
CA LEU A 150 34.09 -2.09 38.21
C LEU A 150 33.35 -3.42 38.02
N VAL A 151 33.52 -4.07 36.86
CA VAL A 151 32.98 -5.42 36.60
C VAL A 151 33.72 -6.47 37.43
N ALA A 152 35.05 -6.36 37.54
CA ALA A 152 35.87 -7.31 38.27
C ALA A 152 35.52 -7.35 39.77
N VAL A 153 35.20 -6.21 40.39
CA VAL A 153 34.81 -6.16 41.82
C VAL A 153 33.34 -6.51 42.07
N ASN A 154 32.51 -6.62 41.03
CA ASN A 154 31.09 -6.98 41.11
C ASN A 154 30.76 -8.19 40.21
N PRO A 155 31.34 -9.39 40.46
CA PRO A 155 31.02 -10.57 39.68
C PRO A 155 29.53 -10.93 39.83
N GLY A 156 28.86 -11.18 38.70
CA GLY A 156 27.44 -11.52 38.66
C GLY A 156 26.47 -10.34 38.51
N VAL A 157 26.96 -9.09 38.55
CA VAL A 157 26.15 -7.92 38.23
C VAL A 157 26.03 -7.76 36.71
N ASN A 158 24.80 -7.64 36.21
CA ASN A 158 24.56 -7.32 34.82
C ASN A 158 24.55 -5.80 34.60
N PHE A 159 25.65 -5.26 34.07
CA PHE A 159 25.81 -3.82 33.81
C PHE A 159 24.92 -3.27 32.68
N ASN A 160 24.29 -4.14 31.88
CA ASN A 160 23.27 -3.75 30.90
C ASN A 160 21.87 -3.63 31.54
N ARG A 161 21.70 -4.10 32.78
CA ARG A 161 20.44 -4.10 33.53
C ARG A 161 20.68 -3.76 35.00
N LEU A 162 21.15 -2.54 35.25
CA LEU A 162 21.31 -2.04 36.61
C LEU A 162 19.95 -1.61 37.19
N ALA A 163 19.64 -2.07 38.40
CA ALA A 163 18.43 -1.68 39.11
C ALA A 163 18.68 -0.41 39.93
N VAL A 164 17.71 0.51 39.97
CA VAL A 164 17.80 1.69 40.83
C VAL A 164 17.79 1.25 42.29
N GLY A 165 18.72 1.77 43.09
CA GLY A 165 18.95 1.36 44.48
C GLY A 165 19.93 0.19 44.64
N GLN A 166 20.41 -0.41 43.54
CA GLN A 166 21.40 -1.47 43.59
C GLN A 166 22.74 -0.95 44.12
N LYS A 167 23.33 -1.68 45.08
CA LYS A 167 24.64 -1.37 45.63
C LYS A 167 25.73 -2.03 44.80
N LEU A 168 26.68 -1.22 44.33
CA LEU A 168 27.87 -1.67 43.61
C LEU A 168 29.11 -1.36 44.44
N LYS A 169 30.02 -2.32 44.53
CA LYS A 169 31.35 -2.09 45.12
C LYS A 169 32.17 -1.28 44.13
N LEU A 170 32.80 -0.21 44.60
CA LEU A 170 33.73 0.54 43.77
C LEU A 170 35.14 -0.05 43.91
N PRO A 171 35.89 -0.21 42.81
CA PRO A 171 37.28 -0.61 42.91
C PRO A 171 38.09 0.49 43.61
N ALA A 172 39.09 0.10 44.40
CA ALA A 172 40.02 1.05 44.97
C ALA A 172 40.70 1.85 43.85
N LYS A 173 40.57 3.19 43.88
CA LYS A 173 41.26 4.08 42.94
C LYS A 173 42.76 3.82 43.05
N LYS A 174 43.42 3.54 41.92
CA LYS A 174 44.88 3.68 41.82
C LYS A 174 45.25 5.12 41.53
#